data_AF-A0A813GPW2-F1
#
_entry.id   AF-A0A813GPW2-F1
#
_cell.length_a   1.000
_cell.length_b   1.000
_cell.length_c   1.000
_cell.angle_alpha   90.00
_cell.angle_beta   90.00
_cell.angle_gamma   90.00
#
_symmetry.space_group_name_H-M   'P 1'
#
loop_
_entity.id
_entity.type
_entity.pdbx_description
1 polymer ?
#
loop_
_entity_poly.entity_id
_entity_poly.type
_entity_poly.pdbx_seq_one_letter_code
_entity_poly.pdbx_strand_id
1 'polypeptide(L)'
;MDTGNAHGDLFFYLSEFLLPLECADLSGVFDKFDCTNPERRDPNLVVTKVDMEVDSRYTKYSACNLCTGTDHITHKKCTIGTYVCHCLNFGGGNCDATKLGFEKVSEEFVRKTTPACVQAVEETCGPYQKSKRHCDFCTLRHSEKFLKASCTFLDLLGFCPNAFGGGWCSARSQPYECWRENIPRKTGGLWYSNIKEGMCTSSSPVGSCGWKVLSTNTVHERCLKSSIVREVEETSPECFQTCGPRNETSSCWISCFFDSVLGPSARNSTVVQGMPMDRVVESWKRAFHPVSRGGCYQLGDEEESEALVI
;
A
#
# COMPACT_ATOMS: atom_id res chain seq x y z
N MET A 1 1.65 7.48 -13.29
CA MET A 1 2.24 6.41 -12.48
C MET A 1 2.33 6.90 -11.05
N ASP A 2 2.04 6.01 -10.13
CA ASP A 2 2.20 6.26 -8.71
C ASP A 2 3.65 5.88 -8.35
N THR A 3 4.39 6.81 -7.72
CA THR A 3 5.75 6.56 -7.24
C THR A 3 5.88 6.99 -5.79
N GLY A 4 6.72 6.28 -5.04
CA GLY A 4 7.12 6.68 -3.71
C GLY A 4 8.61 6.90 -3.59
N ASN A 5 9.03 7.55 -2.52
CA ASN A 5 10.35 7.24 -1.99
C ASN A 5 10.33 5.81 -1.39
N ALA A 6 11.49 5.24 -1.04
CA ALA A 6 11.54 3.86 -0.55
C ALA A 6 10.59 3.56 0.63
N HIS A 7 10.36 4.53 1.52
CA HIS A 7 9.35 4.41 2.57
C HIS A 7 7.93 4.37 2.01
N GLY A 8 7.61 5.29 1.09
CA GLY A 8 6.30 5.36 0.44
C GLY A 8 5.99 4.11 -0.38
N ASP A 9 6.93 3.60 -1.17
CA ASP A 9 6.71 2.37 -1.96
C ASP A 9 6.45 1.16 -1.06
N LEU A 10 7.12 1.09 0.09
CA LEU A 10 6.88 0.03 1.06
C LEU A 10 5.47 0.03 1.65
N PHE A 11 4.71 1.14 1.60
CA PHE A 11 3.29 1.10 1.95
C PHE A 11 2.54 0.12 1.04
N PHE A 12 2.66 0.29 -0.27
CA PHE A 12 1.97 -0.58 -1.21
C PHE A 12 2.57 -1.96 -1.16
N TYR A 13 3.90 -2.05 -1.18
CA TYR A 13 4.54 -3.35 -1.29
C TYR A 13 4.29 -4.26 -0.09
N LEU A 14 4.34 -3.73 1.14
CA LEU A 14 4.05 -4.56 2.31
C LEU A 14 2.61 -5.08 2.29
N SER A 15 1.65 -4.33 1.74
CA SER A 15 0.28 -4.81 1.62
C SER A 15 0.11 -5.98 0.63
N GLU A 16 1.07 -6.24 -0.25
CA GLU A 16 1.03 -7.42 -1.16
C GLU A 16 1.10 -8.73 -0.37
N PHE A 17 1.81 -8.73 0.75
CA PHE A 17 1.90 -9.88 1.64
C PHE A 17 0.58 -10.18 2.37
N LEU A 18 -0.38 -9.23 2.39
CA LEU A 18 -1.73 -9.44 2.94
C LEU A 18 -2.70 -10.06 1.93
N LEU A 19 -2.43 -9.95 0.62
CA LEU A 19 -3.35 -10.38 -0.43
C LEU A 19 -3.84 -11.83 -0.28
N PRO A 20 -3.03 -12.82 0.14
CA PRO A 20 -3.57 -14.17 0.34
C PRO A 20 -4.69 -14.25 1.40
N LEU A 21 -4.65 -13.39 2.43
CA LEU A 21 -5.69 -13.32 3.45
C LEU A 21 -6.86 -12.45 2.99
N GLU A 22 -6.58 -11.27 2.44
CA GLU A 22 -7.61 -10.32 1.97
C GLU A 22 -8.43 -10.92 0.82
N CYS A 23 -7.77 -11.60 -0.13
CA CYS A 23 -8.45 -12.22 -1.27
C CYS A 23 -9.21 -13.51 -0.92
N ALA A 24 -8.92 -14.12 0.24
CA ALA A 24 -9.74 -15.22 0.75
C ALA A 24 -11.04 -14.71 1.39
N ASP A 25 -11.05 -13.47 1.85
CA ASP A 25 -12.20 -12.80 2.47
C ASP A 25 -12.75 -11.70 1.54
N LEU A 26 -13.46 -12.10 0.47
CA LEU A 26 -13.99 -11.21 -0.57
C LEU A 26 -15.17 -10.33 -0.11
N SER A 27 -15.25 -10.04 1.18
CA SER A 27 -16.40 -9.40 1.78
C SER A 27 -16.34 -7.87 1.56
N GLY A 28 -15.16 -7.24 1.44
CA GLY A 28 -14.98 -5.81 1.21
C GLY A 28 -15.06 -5.31 -0.24
N VAL A 29 -15.35 -4.01 -0.36
CA VAL A 29 -15.56 -3.31 -1.65
C VAL A 29 -14.25 -3.13 -2.42
N PHE A 30 -13.14 -2.86 -1.72
CA PHE A 30 -11.80 -2.76 -2.31
C PHE A 30 -11.08 -4.10 -2.40
N ASP A 31 -11.50 -5.12 -1.66
CA ASP A 31 -10.86 -6.43 -1.71
C ASP A 31 -10.95 -7.04 -3.11
N LYS A 32 -11.99 -6.69 -3.91
CA LYS A 32 -12.02 -7.10 -5.33
C LYS A 32 -11.02 -6.34 -6.21
N PHE A 33 -10.67 -5.11 -5.87
CA PHE A 33 -9.78 -4.27 -6.68
C PHE A 33 -8.39 -4.87 -6.72
N ASP A 34 -7.72 -5.01 -5.58
CA ASP A 34 -6.33 -5.51 -5.55
C ASP A 34 -6.24 -7.00 -5.90
N CYS A 35 -7.26 -7.80 -5.56
CA CYS A 35 -7.28 -9.22 -5.89
C CYS A 35 -7.43 -9.53 -7.39
N THR A 36 -7.87 -8.54 -8.18
CA THR A 36 -7.99 -8.66 -9.64
C THR A 36 -7.08 -7.71 -10.40
N ASN A 37 -6.30 -6.87 -9.70
CA ASN A 37 -5.37 -5.92 -10.31
C ASN A 37 -4.11 -6.65 -10.83
N PRO A 38 -3.84 -6.63 -12.15
CA PRO A 38 -2.64 -7.24 -12.71
C PRO A 38 -1.35 -6.65 -12.14
N GLU A 39 -1.32 -5.36 -11.77
CA GLU A 39 -0.16 -4.70 -11.14
C GLU A 39 0.23 -5.31 -9.78
N ARG A 40 -0.63 -6.17 -9.20
CA ARG A 40 -0.47 -6.79 -7.88
C ARG A 40 -0.42 -8.32 -7.93
N ARG A 41 -0.83 -8.92 -9.06
CA ARG A 41 -1.15 -10.35 -9.17
C ARG A 41 -0.51 -11.05 -10.35
N ASP A 42 0.07 -10.32 -11.30
CA ASP A 42 0.76 -10.95 -12.42
C ASP A 42 1.94 -11.81 -11.90
N PRO A 43 2.12 -13.05 -12.39
CA PRO A 43 3.24 -13.89 -11.95
C PRO A 43 4.62 -13.35 -12.40
N ASN A 44 4.65 -12.43 -13.37
CA ASN A 44 5.86 -11.86 -13.96
C ASN A 44 6.01 -10.37 -13.60
N LEU A 45 5.58 -9.97 -12.40
CA LEU A 45 5.74 -8.60 -11.93
C LEU A 45 7.21 -8.16 -11.92
N VAL A 46 7.38 -6.87 -12.17
CA VAL A 46 8.65 -6.18 -12.20
C VAL A 46 8.53 -4.91 -11.38
N VAL A 47 9.63 -4.50 -10.74
CA VAL A 47 9.70 -3.26 -9.98
C VAL A 47 10.76 -2.38 -10.60
N THR A 48 10.38 -1.14 -10.93
CA THR A 48 11.30 -0.14 -11.50
C THR A 48 11.63 0.90 -10.46
N LYS A 49 12.90 0.96 -10.05
CA LYS A 49 13.45 2.12 -9.36
C LYS A 49 13.62 3.25 -10.37
N VAL A 50 13.09 4.43 -10.05
CA VAL A 50 13.28 5.64 -10.84
C VAL A 50 14.02 6.67 -10.00
N ASP A 51 15.17 7.13 -10.45
CA ASP A 51 15.81 8.31 -9.88
C ASP A 51 15.21 9.54 -10.56
N MET A 52 14.66 10.46 -9.76
CA MET A 52 13.83 11.55 -10.25
C MET A 52 14.24 12.86 -9.60
N GLU A 53 14.15 13.95 -10.37
CA GLU A 53 14.05 15.29 -9.80
C GLU A 53 12.59 15.72 -9.82
N VAL A 54 12.14 16.27 -8.71
CA VAL A 54 10.81 16.85 -8.53
C VAL A 54 10.99 18.28 -8.03
N ASP A 55 10.20 19.20 -8.54
CA ASP A 55 10.15 20.55 -8.00
C ASP A 55 9.13 20.67 -6.85
N SER A 56 9.01 21.86 -6.26
CA SER A 56 8.12 22.11 -5.12
C SER A 56 6.67 22.47 -5.48
N ARG A 57 6.31 22.45 -6.77
CA ARG A 57 5.01 22.92 -7.28
C ARG A 57 4.07 21.74 -7.48
N TYR A 58 3.75 21.09 -6.37
CA TYR A 58 2.83 19.97 -6.35
C TYR A 58 1.38 20.40 -6.15
N THR A 59 0.49 19.52 -6.58
CA THR A 59 -0.92 19.48 -6.18
C THR A 59 -1.13 18.32 -5.19
N LYS A 60 -2.34 18.20 -4.61
CA LYS A 60 -2.74 16.96 -3.92
C LYS A 60 -2.64 15.74 -4.85
N TYR A 61 -2.26 14.60 -4.28
CA TYR A 61 -2.06 13.36 -5.01
C TYR A 61 -3.29 12.92 -5.81
N SER A 62 -3.05 12.38 -7.01
CA SER A 62 -4.05 11.73 -7.84
C SER A 62 -3.66 10.27 -8.03
N ALA A 63 -4.54 9.32 -7.73
CA ALA A 63 -4.22 7.90 -7.92
C ALA A 63 -4.13 7.57 -9.41
N CYS A 64 -3.04 6.92 -9.82
CA CYS A 64 -2.75 6.60 -11.21
C CYS A 64 -2.65 5.10 -11.43
N ASN A 65 -3.46 4.55 -12.33
CA ASN A 65 -3.40 3.13 -12.68
C ASN A 65 -3.05 2.93 -14.16
N LEU A 66 -2.40 1.80 -14.47
CA LEU A 66 -2.21 1.37 -15.85
C LEU A 66 -3.56 1.03 -16.49
N CYS A 67 -3.79 1.61 -17.65
CA CYS A 67 -4.95 1.30 -18.46
C CYS A 67 -4.80 -0.05 -19.15
N THR A 68 -5.76 -0.95 -18.91
CA THR A 68 -5.91 -2.25 -19.59
C THR A 68 -7.00 -2.22 -20.67
N GLY A 69 -7.42 -1.01 -21.08
CA GLY A 69 -8.49 -0.74 -22.05
C GLY A 69 -9.71 -0.08 -21.41
N THR A 70 -9.88 -0.29 -20.10
CA THR A 70 -10.82 0.43 -19.24
C THR A 70 -10.09 0.84 -17.97
N ASP A 71 -10.28 2.09 -17.54
CA ASP A 71 -9.69 2.60 -16.32
C ASP A 71 -10.34 1.92 -15.11
N HIS A 72 -9.53 1.38 -14.21
CA HIS A 72 -9.99 0.64 -13.04
C HIS A 72 -10.63 1.53 -11.97
N ILE A 73 -10.40 2.86 -12.01
CA ILE A 73 -11.00 3.82 -11.07
C ILE A 73 -12.38 4.29 -11.54
N THR A 74 -12.48 4.83 -12.76
CA THR A 74 -13.71 5.45 -13.27
C THR A 74 -14.52 4.56 -14.19
N HIS A 75 -14.00 3.38 -14.56
CA HIS A 75 -14.59 2.45 -15.50
C HIS A 75 -14.83 3.04 -16.91
N LYS A 76 -14.11 4.10 -17.25
CA LYS A 76 -14.14 4.72 -18.59
C LYS A 76 -13.13 4.04 -19.51
N LYS A 77 -13.40 4.05 -20.82
CA LYS A 77 -12.43 3.59 -21.82
C LYS A 77 -11.18 4.46 -21.79
N CYS A 78 -10.02 3.84 -21.91
CA CYS A 78 -8.73 4.51 -21.96
C CYS A 78 -7.78 3.78 -22.93
N THR A 79 -6.64 4.39 -23.23
CA THR A 79 -5.64 3.80 -24.14
C THR A 79 -4.78 2.78 -23.41
N ILE A 80 -4.78 1.53 -23.87
CA ILE A 80 -3.97 0.44 -23.30
C ILE A 80 -2.50 0.88 -23.21
N GLY A 81 -1.86 0.61 -22.07
CA GLY A 81 -0.45 0.92 -21.84
C GLY A 81 -0.18 2.36 -21.40
N THR A 82 -1.22 3.18 -21.20
CA THR A 82 -1.09 4.53 -20.62
C THR A 82 -1.49 4.54 -19.15
N TYR A 83 -0.95 5.45 -18.35
CA TYR A 83 -1.43 5.68 -17.00
C TYR A 83 -2.54 6.72 -17.01
N VAL A 84 -3.64 6.43 -16.31
CA VAL A 84 -4.75 7.36 -16.11
C VAL A 84 -4.79 7.75 -14.65
N CYS A 85 -4.76 9.04 -14.37
CA CYS A 85 -4.72 9.58 -13.02
C CYS A 85 -6.02 10.28 -12.66
N HIS A 86 -6.53 9.99 -11.47
CA HIS A 86 -7.79 10.52 -11.00
C HIS A 86 -7.65 11.16 -9.62
N CYS A 87 -8.32 12.30 -9.52
CA CYS A 87 -8.54 12.99 -8.28
C CYS A 87 -9.51 12.21 -7.40
N LEU A 88 -8.97 11.33 -6.56
CA LEU A 88 -9.74 10.63 -5.56
C LEU A 88 -9.83 11.52 -4.32
N ASN A 89 -11.04 11.97 -4.03
CA ASN A 89 -11.28 12.89 -2.92
C ASN A 89 -11.42 12.07 -1.61
N PHE A 90 -10.33 11.48 -1.13
CA PHE A 90 -10.34 10.64 0.08
C PHE A 90 -10.33 11.46 1.38
N GLY A 91 -9.72 12.65 1.37
CA GLY A 91 -9.56 13.49 2.57
C GLY A 91 -10.01 14.96 2.44
N GLY A 92 -10.57 15.37 1.30
CA GLY A 92 -10.90 16.76 1.02
C GLY A 92 -9.69 17.56 0.53
N GLY A 93 -9.77 18.07 -0.70
CA GLY A 93 -8.76 18.94 -1.29
C GLY A 93 -8.91 19.00 -2.82
N ASN A 94 -8.51 20.11 -3.43
CA ASN A 94 -8.46 20.19 -4.89
C ASN A 94 -7.14 19.60 -5.36
N CYS A 95 -7.20 18.46 -6.05
CA CYS A 95 -6.08 18.00 -6.86
C CYS A 95 -6.26 18.43 -8.32
N ASP A 96 -5.15 18.47 -9.04
CA ASP A 96 -5.06 18.77 -10.46
C ASP A 96 -4.34 17.60 -11.15
N ALA A 97 -5.10 16.69 -11.73
CA ALA A 97 -4.56 15.51 -12.42
C ALA A 97 -3.74 15.84 -13.69
N THR A 98 -3.47 17.12 -13.96
CA THR A 98 -2.52 17.60 -14.98
C THR A 98 -1.16 18.05 -14.41
N LYS A 99 -0.97 17.97 -13.09
CA LYS A 99 0.25 18.37 -12.38
C LYS A 99 0.83 17.23 -11.56
N LEU A 100 2.09 17.41 -11.12
CA LEU A 100 2.72 16.52 -10.16
C LEU A 100 1.90 16.52 -8.86
N GLY A 101 1.33 15.38 -8.49
CA GLY A 101 0.70 15.24 -7.18
C GLY A 101 1.72 14.85 -6.11
N PHE A 102 1.41 15.20 -4.86
CA PHE A 102 2.21 14.88 -3.70
C PHE A 102 1.30 14.52 -2.52
N GLU A 103 1.70 13.51 -1.76
CA GLU A 103 1.09 13.18 -0.48
C GLU A 103 2.09 12.60 0.49
N LYS A 104 1.86 12.83 1.79
CA LYS A 104 2.55 12.11 2.85
C LYS A 104 1.69 10.92 3.27
N VAL A 105 2.26 9.72 3.17
CA VAL A 105 1.52 8.48 3.45
C VAL A 105 0.89 8.49 4.85
N SER A 106 1.63 9.00 5.83
CA SER A 106 1.17 9.08 7.22
C SER A 106 0.07 10.13 7.47
N GLU A 107 -0.11 11.10 6.56
CA GLU A 107 -1.14 12.11 6.69
C GLU A 107 -2.43 11.70 5.96
N GLU A 108 -2.34 10.92 4.89
CA GLU A 108 -3.50 10.52 4.08
C GLU A 108 -4.07 9.15 4.46
N PHE A 109 -3.21 8.14 4.62
CA PHE A 109 -3.64 6.75 4.79
C PHE A 109 -3.73 6.32 6.25
N VAL A 110 -3.30 7.17 7.18
CA VAL A 110 -3.49 6.91 8.61
C VAL A 110 -4.84 7.47 9.04
N ARG A 111 -5.71 6.57 9.50
CA ARG A 111 -7.02 6.91 10.04
C ARG A 111 -6.88 7.91 11.21
N LYS A 112 -7.60 9.03 11.11
CA LYS A 112 -7.60 10.16 12.07
C LYS A 112 -8.80 10.15 13.03
N THR A 113 -9.35 8.98 13.32
CA THR A 113 -10.50 8.84 14.24
C THR A 113 -10.12 9.29 15.64
N THR A 114 -10.98 10.10 16.27
CA THR A 114 -10.73 10.59 17.64
C THR A 114 -10.92 9.48 18.67
N PRO A 115 -10.18 9.48 19.80
CA PRO A 115 -10.40 8.49 20.87
C PRO A 115 -11.84 8.46 21.40
N ALA A 116 -12.51 9.61 21.45
CA ALA A 116 -13.91 9.71 21.85
C ALA A 116 -14.85 9.00 20.88
N CYS A 117 -14.63 9.16 19.57
CA CYS A 117 -15.37 8.42 18.55
C CYS A 117 -15.11 6.93 18.69
N VAL A 118 -13.82 6.55 18.84
CA VAL A 118 -13.41 5.15 19.00
C VAL A 118 -14.18 4.48 20.14
N GLN A 119 -14.10 5.09 21.32
CA GLN A 119 -14.78 4.59 22.52
C GLN A 119 -16.30 4.48 22.32
N ALA A 120 -16.93 5.54 21.79
CA ALA A 120 -18.37 5.58 21.61
C ALA A 120 -18.87 4.46 20.69
N VAL A 121 -18.17 4.21 19.57
CA VAL A 121 -18.54 3.20 18.58
C VAL A 121 -18.28 1.79 19.10
N GLU A 122 -17.12 1.53 19.73
CA GLU A 122 -16.80 0.21 20.29
C GLU A 122 -17.74 -0.20 21.42
N GLU A 123 -18.11 0.72 22.32
CA GLU A 123 -19.04 0.44 23.41
C GLU A 123 -20.47 0.18 22.91
N THR A 124 -20.89 0.89 21.86
CA THR A 124 -22.29 0.84 21.38
C THR A 124 -22.50 -0.27 20.35
N CYS A 125 -21.58 -0.40 19.39
CA CYS A 125 -21.74 -1.27 18.22
C CYS A 125 -20.65 -2.36 18.10
N GLY A 126 -19.66 -2.38 19.01
CA GLY A 126 -18.63 -3.42 19.10
C GLY A 126 -19.12 -4.87 19.02
N PRO A 127 -20.18 -5.26 19.74
CA PRO A 127 -20.73 -6.62 19.67
C PRO A 127 -21.21 -7.03 18.27
N TYR A 128 -21.54 -6.06 17.41
CA TYR A 128 -22.05 -6.30 16.06
C TYR A 128 -20.98 -6.20 14.98
N GLN A 129 -19.74 -5.85 15.32
CA GLN A 129 -18.68 -5.53 14.37
C GLN A 129 -18.37 -6.67 13.40
N LYS A 130 -18.64 -7.93 13.71
CA LYS A 130 -18.40 -9.05 12.78
C LYS A 130 -19.52 -9.26 11.76
N SER A 131 -20.66 -8.61 11.91
CA SER A 131 -21.81 -8.77 11.01
C SER A 131 -22.11 -7.45 10.32
N LYS A 132 -21.82 -7.38 9.01
CA LYS A 132 -22.05 -6.18 8.19
C LYS A 132 -23.41 -5.54 8.44
N ARG A 133 -24.48 -6.33 8.27
CA ARG A 133 -25.86 -5.87 8.40
C ARG A 133 -26.19 -5.35 9.80
N HIS A 134 -25.79 -6.07 10.85
CA HIS A 134 -26.09 -5.65 12.23
C HIS A 134 -25.24 -4.45 12.65
N CYS A 135 -23.99 -4.41 12.21
CA CYS A 135 -23.09 -3.29 12.42
C CYS A 135 -23.64 -2.02 11.75
N ASP A 136 -23.96 -2.07 10.45
CA ASP A 136 -24.53 -0.93 9.71
C ASP A 136 -25.82 -0.43 10.37
N PHE A 137 -26.70 -1.35 10.76
CA PHE A 137 -27.94 -0.97 11.44
C PHE A 137 -27.65 -0.28 12.77
N CYS A 138 -26.70 -0.77 13.54
CA CYS A 138 -26.29 -0.16 14.80
C CYS A 138 -25.67 1.24 14.58
N THR A 139 -24.76 1.38 13.61
CA THR A 139 -24.09 2.66 13.32
C THR A 139 -25.08 3.72 12.87
N LEU A 140 -26.05 3.35 12.02
CA LEU A 140 -27.14 4.23 11.58
C LEU A 140 -28.08 4.61 12.73
N ARG A 141 -28.51 3.62 13.53
CA ARG A 141 -29.44 3.84 14.65
C ARG A 141 -28.89 4.79 15.71
N HIS A 142 -27.57 4.78 15.91
CA HIS A 142 -26.89 5.58 16.93
C HIS A 142 -26.08 6.76 16.36
N SER A 143 -26.33 7.14 15.10
CA SER A 143 -25.60 8.21 14.38
C SER A 143 -25.49 9.53 15.16
N GLU A 144 -26.56 9.99 15.83
CA GLU A 144 -26.50 11.21 16.65
C GLU A 144 -25.52 11.12 17.83
N LYS A 145 -25.42 9.95 18.47
CA LYS A 145 -24.45 9.70 19.55
C LYS A 145 -23.03 9.81 19.01
N PHE A 146 -22.79 9.25 17.82
CA PHE A 146 -21.47 9.26 17.20
C PHE A 146 -21.08 10.65 16.70
N LEU A 147 -22.01 11.42 16.14
CA LEU A 147 -21.76 12.81 15.77
C LEU A 147 -21.34 13.64 17.00
N LYS A 148 -21.99 13.45 18.15
CA LYS A 148 -21.60 14.09 19.43
C LYS A 148 -20.23 13.64 19.91
N ALA A 149 -19.83 12.41 19.61
CA ALA A 149 -18.50 11.87 19.88
C ALA A 149 -17.45 12.28 18.81
N SER A 150 -17.79 13.21 17.91
CA SER A 150 -16.92 13.68 16.82
C SER A 150 -16.53 12.57 15.84
N CYS A 151 -17.39 11.58 15.63
CA CYS A 151 -17.24 10.64 14.52
C CYS A 151 -17.66 11.31 13.21
N THR A 152 -16.84 11.13 12.18
CA THR A 152 -17.18 11.46 10.79
C THR A 152 -17.98 10.33 10.15
N PHE A 153 -18.61 10.62 9.00
CA PHE A 153 -19.24 9.59 8.19
C PHE A 153 -18.26 8.49 7.76
N LEU A 154 -17.01 8.86 7.43
CA LEU A 154 -15.96 7.90 7.05
C LEU A 154 -15.52 7.01 8.22
N ASP A 155 -15.53 7.53 9.45
CA ASP A 155 -15.27 6.72 10.65
C ASP A 155 -16.32 5.61 10.80
N LEU A 156 -17.60 5.96 10.65
CA LEU A 156 -18.72 5.03 10.80
C LEU A 156 -18.79 4.01 9.66
N LEU A 157 -18.47 4.42 8.43
CA LEU A 157 -18.32 3.48 7.32
C LEU A 157 -17.20 2.49 7.61
N GLY A 158 -16.05 2.97 8.10
CA GLY A 158 -14.84 2.19 8.38
C GLY A 158 -14.94 1.21 9.54
N PHE A 159 -15.87 1.42 10.47
CA PHE A 159 -15.99 0.56 11.65
C PHE A 159 -16.55 -0.83 11.33
N CYS A 160 -17.52 -0.87 10.42
CA CYS A 160 -18.17 -2.12 10.03
C CYS A 160 -17.31 -2.89 9.03
N PRO A 161 -17.50 -4.23 8.91
CA PRO A 161 -16.80 -5.02 7.91
C PRO A 161 -17.02 -4.42 6.53
N ASN A 162 -16.12 -4.72 5.61
CA ASN A 162 -16.34 -4.47 4.19
C ASN A 162 -16.45 -2.98 3.84
N ALA A 163 -15.96 -2.12 4.72
CA ALA A 163 -15.97 -0.70 4.55
C ALA A 163 -15.13 -0.24 3.35
N PHE A 164 -15.50 0.91 2.81
CA PHE A 164 -14.65 1.66 1.88
C PHE A 164 -13.37 2.09 2.62
N GLY A 165 -12.21 1.56 2.22
CA GLY A 165 -10.90 1.85 2.84
C GLY A 165 -10.43 0.86 3.91
N GLY A 166 -11.09 -0.29 4.05
CA GLY A 166 -10.70 -1.34 4.99
C GLY A 166 -11.29 -1.17 6.40
N GLY A 167 -11.58 -2.30 7.06
CA GLY A 167 -12.09 -2.34 8.42
C GLY A 167 -11.13 -1.72 9.43
N TRP A 168 -11.69 -1.05 10.43
CA TRP A 168 -10.93 -0.41 11.50
C TRP A 168 -10.23 -1.45 12.40
N CYS A 169 -8.96 -1.21 12.70
CA CYS A 169 -8.21 -1.98 13.68
C CYS A 169 -8.74 -1.82 15.11
N SER A 170 -9.19 -2.93 15.69
CA SER A 170 -9.66 -3.03 17.07
C SER A 170 -9.33 -4.41 17.66
N ALA A 171 -9.58 -4.58 18.95
CA ALA A 171 -9.42 -5.87 19.62
C ALA A 171 -10.33 -6.99 19.06
N ARG A 172 -11.34 -6.65 18.25
CA ARG A 172 -12.32 -7.60 17.68
C ARG A 172 -12.14 -7.81 16.18
N SER A 173 -11.27 -7.03 15.54
CA SER A 173 -10.99 -7.08 14.11
C SER A 173 -10.19 -8.32 13.74
N GLN A 174 -10.20 -8.68 12.46
CA GLN A 174 -9.26 -9.69 11.96
C GLN A 174 -7.83 -9.13 11.99
N PRO A 175 -6.80 -9.96 12.26
CA PRO A 175 -5.42 -9.48 12.31
C PRO A 175 -4.97 -8.71 11.06
N TYR A 176 -5.40 -9.15 9.87
CA TYR A 176 -5.04 -8.50 8.60
C TYR A 176 -5.59 -7.08 8.47
N GLU A 177 -6.76 -6.78 9.05
CA GLU A 177 -7.33 -5.43 9.06
C GLU A 177 -6.43 -4.49 9.90
N CYS A 178 -5.96 -4.99 11.04
CA CYS A 178 -5.04 -4.26 11.88
C CYS A 178 -3.65 -4.08 11.25
N TRP A 179 -3.10 -5.10 10.60
CA TRP A 179 -1.84 -4.96 9.88
C TRP A 179 -1.95 -3.96 8.74
N ARG A 180 -3.02 -4.01 7.93
CA ARG A 180 -3.28 -3.03 6.87
C ARG A 180 -3.33 -1.60 7.40
N GLU A 181 -4.04 -1.34 8.49
CA GLU A 181 -4.10 0.00 9.08
C GLU A 181 -2.74 0.47 9.66
N ASN A 182 -1.91 -0.47 10.10
CA ASN A 182 -0.60 -0.18 10.68
C ASN A 182 0.51 0.00 9.65
N ILE A 183 0.39 -0.54 8.44
CA ILE A 183 1.38 -0.34 7.36
C ILE A 183 1.69 1.15 7.12
N PRO A 184 0.73 2.07 6.89
CA PRO A 184 1.03 3.49 6.69
C PRO A 184 1.63 4.18 7.92
N ARG A 185 1.31 3.69 9.14
CA ARG A 185 1.92 4.18 10.39
C ARG A 185 3.39 3.75 10.49
N LYS A 186 3.72 2.55 10.00
CA LYS A 186 5.07 1.99 10.01
C LYS A 186 5.96 2.61 8.94
N THR A 187 5.48 2.62 7.70
CA THR A 187 6.29 2.99 6.55
C THR A 187 6.43 4.49 6.45
N GLY A 188 5.30 5.21 6.59
CA GLY A 188 5.23 6.62 6.25
C GLY A 188 5.74 6.85 4.82
N GLY A 189 6.52 7.92 4.65
CA GLY A 189 7.11 8.24 3.35
C GLY A 189 6.25 9.18 2.52
N LEU A 190 6.70 9.36 1.29
CA LEU A 190 6.19 10.35 0.34
C LEU A 190 5.74 9.65 -0.92
N TRP A 191 4.61 10.09 -1.45
CA TRP A 191 4.09 9.67 -2.73
C TRP A 191 3.98 10.81 -3.71
N TYR A 192 4.13 10.45 -4.97
CA TYR A 192 4.03 11.32 -6.11
C TYR A 192 3.16 10.66 -7.17
N SER A 193 2.30 11.46 -7.80
CA SER A 193 1.55 11.03 -8.97
C SER A 193 2.13 11.70 -10.20
N ASN A 194 2.96 10.95 -10.92
CA ASN A 194 3.73 11.44 -12.06
C ASN A 194 2.97 11.15 -13.36
N ILE A 195 2.62 12.20 -14.11
CA ILE A 195 1.98 12.10 -15.42
C ILE A 195 2.88 12.64 -16.52
N LYS A 196 2.71 12.10 -17.72
CA LYS A 196 3.50 12.48 -18.90
C LYS A 196 3.43 13.98 -19.18
N GLU A 197 2.26 14.58 -18.99
CA GLU A 197 1.99 16.00 -19.21
C GLU A 197 2.81 16.91 -18.27
N GLY A 198 3.19 16.42 -17.09
CA GLY A 198 4.00 17.15 -16.11
C GLY A 198 5.51 16.88 -16.21
N MET A 199 5.95 16.03 -17.13
CA MET A 199 7.34 15.62 -17.29
C MET A 199 8.15 16.69 -18.04
N CYS A 200 9.29 17.08 -17.48
CA CYS A 200 10.21 18.01 -18.11
C CYS A 200 11.02 17.33 -19.21
N THR A 201 11.14 18.04 -20.32
CA THR A 201 12.05 17.77 -21.44
C THR A 201 13.12 18.85 -21.51
N SER A 202 14.16 18.62 -22.33
CA SER A 202 15.17 19.65 -22.62
C SER A 202 14.59 20.93 -23.25
N SER A 203 13.40 20.85 -23.84
CA SER A 203 12.69 21.96 -24.47
C SER A 203 11.58 22.57 -23.60
N SER A 204 11.36 22.06 -22.38
CA SER A 204 10.26 22.53 -21.52
C SER A 204 10.50 23.96 -21.02
N PRO A 205 9.56 24.89 -21.22
CA PRO A 205 9.63 26.21 -20.62
C PRO A 205 9.74 26.16 -19.09
N VAL A 206 10.41 27.16 -18.50
CA VAL A 206 10.50 27.28 -17.04
C VAL A 206 9.09 27.36 -16.45
N GLY A 207 8.73 26.35 -15.66
CA GLY A 207 7.42 26.27 -15.01
C GLY A 207 6.30 25.59 -15.77
N SER A 208 6.58 25.00 -16.94
CA SER A 208 5.60 24.18 -17.66
C SER A 208 5.56 22.71 -17.20
N CYS A 209 6.48 22.29 -16.35
CA CYS A 209 6.65 20.91 -15.89
C CYS A 209 7.10 20.88 -14.43
N GLY A 210 6.92 19.73 -13.77
CA GLY A 210 7.18 19.56 -12.33
C GLY A 210 8.20 18.49 -11.97
N TRP A 211 8.59 17.62 -12.90
CA TRP A 211 9.46 16.49 -12.61
C TRP A 211 10.21 15.97 -13.83
N LYS A 212 11.37 15.31 -13.65
CA LYS A 212 12.10 14.60 -14.73
C LYS A 212 12.69 13.29 -14.24
N VAL A 213 12.79 12.33 -15.16
CA VAL A 213 13.52 11.07 -14.94
C VAL A 213 15.00 11.30 -15.18
N LEU A 214 15.84 10.84 -14.25
CA LEU A 214 17.29 10.82 -14.39
C LEU A 214 17.79 9.46 -14.85
N SER A 215 17.31 8.39 -14.21
CA SER A 215 17.66 7.01 -14.53
C SER A 215 16.57 6.05 -14.06
N THR A 216 16.56 4.86 -14.66
CA THR A 216 15.69 3.75 -14.28
C THR A 216 16.52 2.50 -14.06
N ASN A 217 16.10 1.66 -13.11
CA ASN A 217 16.63 0.31 -12.90
C ASN A 217 15.46 -0.62 -12.60
N THR A 218 15.24 -1.60 -13.46
CA THR A 218 14.11 -2.53 -13.34
C THR A 218 14.59 -3.94 -13.02
N VAL A 219 13.99 -4.53 -11.99
CA VAL A 219 14.31 -5.89 -11.53
C VAL A 219 13.02 -6.72 -11.43
N HIS A 220 13.14 -8.04 -11.46
CA HIS A 220 12.01 -8.91 -11.19
C HIS A 220 11.52 -8.77 -9.74
N GLU A 221 10.20 -8.66 -9.56
CA GLU A 221 9.55 -8.52 -8.25
C GLU A 221 9.93 -9.68 -7.33
N ARG A 222 9.94 -10.93 -7.83
CA ARG A 222 10.29 -12.13 -7.06
C ARG A 222 11.63 -12.04 -6.32
N CYS A 223 12.62 -11.39 -6.95
CA CYS A 223 13.95 -11.25 -6.36
C CYS A 223 13.95 -10.18 -5.27
N LEU A 224 13.28 -9.06 -5.52
CA LEU A 224 13.06 -8.02 -4.53
C LEU A 224 12.31 -8.58 -3.32
N LYS A 225 11.20 -9.30 -3.55
CA LYS A 225 10.40 -9.95 -2.52
C LYS A 225 11.23 -10.84 -1.63
N SER A 226 12.07 -11.68 -2.25
CA SER A 226 12.98 -12.59 -1.57
C SER A 226 13.97 -11.86 -0.66
N SER A 227 14.42 -10.65 -1.04
CA SER A 227 15.31 -9.83 -0.22
C SER A 227 14.64 -9.40 1.10
N ILE A 228 13.38 -8.94 1.04
CA ILE A 228 12.61 -8.57 2.23
C ILE A 228 12.27 -9.80 3.06
N VAL A 229 11.72 -10.85 2.42
CA VAL A 229 11.35 -12.11 3.08
C VAL A 229 12.50 -12.66 3.91
N ARG A 230 13.71 -12.71 3.35
CA ARG A 230 14.91 -13.16 4.06
C ARG A 230 15.21 -12.30 5.30
N GLU A 231 15.21 -10.97 5.16
CA GLU A 231 15.50 -10.05 6.27
C GLU A 231 14.47 -10.19 7.41
N VAL A 232 13.19 -10.39 7.05
CA VAL A 232 12.11 -10.58 8.02
C VAL A 232 12.23 -11.94 8.72
N GLU A 233 12.49 -13.02 7.97
CA GLU A 233 12.68 -14.36 8.54
C GLU A 233 13.89 -14.45 9.47
N GLU A 234 14.99 -13.76 9.13
CA GLU A 234 16.18 -13.65 9.99
C GLU A 234 15.92 -12.87 11.28
N THR A 235 14.90 -12.00 11.31
CA THR A 235 14.55 -11.24 12.53
C THR A 235 13.85 -12.11 13.57
N SER A 236 12.98 -13.03 13.14
CA SER A 236 12.14 -13.83 14.05
C SER A 236 12.12 -15.31 13.67
N PRO A 237 13.30 -15.98 13.59
CA PRO A 237 13.42 -17.31 13.01
C PRO A 237 12.55 -18.36 13.70
N GLU A 238 12.38 -18.27 15.02
CA GLU A 238 11.57 -19.19 15.83
C GLU A 238 10.10 -19.23 15.39
N CYS A 239 9.53 -18.08 15.00
CA CYS A 239 8.14 -18.01 14.54
C CYS A 239 7.98 -18.77 13.22
N PHE A 240 8.88 -18.51 12.25
CA PHE A 240 8.83 -19.13 10.93
C PHE A 240 9.12 -20.64 10.98
N GLN A 241 10.04 -21.07 11.84
CA GLN A 241 10.31 -22.50 12.07
C GLN A 241 9.07 -23.23 12.59
N THR A 242 8.27 -22.57 13.45
CA THR A 242 7.02 -23.14 13.98
C THR A 242 5.97 -23.35 12.87
N CYS A 243 5.98 -22.52 11.82
CA CYS A 243 5.09 -22.69 10.67
C CYS A 243 5.47 -23.85 9.73
N GLY A 244 6.67 -24.41 9.87
CA GLY A 244 7.19 -25.45 8.99
C GLY A 244 7.83 -24.89 7.71
N PRO A 245 7.79 -25.63 6.58
CA PRO A 245 8.32 -25.16 5.30
C PRO A 245 7.69 -23.82 4.89
N ARG A 246 8.50 -22.94 4.28
CA ARG A 246 8.03 -21.60 3.85
C ARG A 246 6.79 -21.72 2.97
N ASN A 247 5.70 -21.11 3.43
CA ASN A 247 4.47 -20.95 2.66
C ASN A 247 3.94 -19.52 2.86
N GLU A 248 4.34 -18.63 1.94
CA GLU A 248 4.01 -17.19 1.96
C GLU A 248 2.52 -16.89 1.78
N THR A 249 1.69 -17.90 1.54
CA THR A 249 0.22 -17.78 1.46
C THR A 249 -0.49 -18.29 2.71
N SER A 250 0.24 -18.93 3.64
CA SER A 250 -0.34 -19.47 4.86
C SER A 250 -0.58 -18.38 5.92
N SER A 251 -1.66 -18.52 6.68
CA SER A 251 -1.96 -17.61 7.79
C SER A 251 -0.86 -17.61 8.86
N CYS A 252 -0.21 -18.75 9.11
CA CYS A 252 0.91 -18.84 10.04
C CYS A 252 2.08 -17.96 9.60
N TRP A 253 2.56 -18.16 8.36
CA TRP A 253 3.71 -17.43 7.84
C TRP A 253 3.42 -15.92 7.76
N ILE A 254 2.24 -15.53 7.25
CA ILE A 254 1.84 -14.12 7.14
C ILE A 254 1.76 -13.48 8.54
N SER A 255 1.27 -14.21 9.54
CA SER A 255 1.28 -13.73 10.93
C SER A 255 2.69 -13.50 11.45
N CYS A 256 3.63 -14.42 11.20
CA CYS A 256 5.03 -14.25 11.58
C CYS A 256 5.68 -13.07 10.86
N PHE A 257 5.36 -12.87 9.57
CA PHE A 257 5.86 -11.75 8.78
C PHE A 257 5.43 -10.40 9.39
N PHE A 258 4.13 -10.21 9.61
CA PHE A 258 3.64 -8.93 10.14
C PHE A 258 3.95 -8.72 11.62
N ASP A 259 4.00 -9.76 12.44
CA ASP A 259 4.48 -9.64 13.82
C ASP A 259 5.93 -9.20 13.87
N SER A 260 6.75 -9.67 12.93
CA SER A 260 8.16 -9.26 12.84
C SER A 260 8.27 -7.81 12.39
N VAL A 261 7.56 -7.42 11.32
CA VAL A 261 7.65 -6.07 10.73
C VAL A 261 6.97 -5.00 11.59
N LEU A 262 5.76 -5.28 12.08
CA LEU A 262 4.91 -4.31 12.80
C LEU A 262 4.93 -4.52 14.32
N GLY A 263 5.26 -5.70 14.81
CA GLY A 263 5.22 -6.08 16.22
C GLY A 263 3.96 -6.91 16.55
N PRO A 264 4.01 -7.85 17.51
CA PRO A 264 2.86 -8.71 17.84
C PRO A 264 1.59 -7.96 18.27
N SER A 265 1.74 -6.80 18.93
CA SER A 265 0.61 -5.94 19.32
C SER A 265 -0.15 -5.36 18.12
N ALA A 266 0.46 -5.33 16.93
CA ALA A 266 -0.18 -4.85 15.72
C ALA A 266 -1.28 -5.78 15.18
N ARG A 267 -1.47 -6.96 15.79
CA ARG A 267 -2.59 -7.87 15.47
C ARG A 267 -3.96 -7.35 15.89
N ASN A 268 -4.01 -6.47 16.90
CA ASN A 268 -5.26 -6.08 17.56
C ASN A 268 -5.25 -4.63 18.08
N SER A 269 -4.23 -3.85 17.72
CA SER A 269 -4.10 -2.45 18.10
C SER A 269 -3.33 -1.67 17.04
N THR A 270 -3.36 -0.35 17.13
CA THR A 270 -2.58 0.55 16.26
C THR A 270 -1.15 0.79 16.75
N VAL A 271 -0.65 -0.06 17.67
CA VAL A 271 0.70 0.06 18.24
C VAL A 271 1.70 -0.66 17.34
N VAL A 272 2.73 0.06 16.92
CA VAL A 272 3.76 -0.42 15.99
C VAL A 272 5.13 -0.42 16.67
N GLN A 273 5.76 -1.59 16.81
CA GLN A 273 7.01 -1.80 17.57
C GLN A 273 8.00 -2.79 16.92
N GLY A 274 7.63 -3.47 15.82
CA GLY A 274 8.47 -4.45 15.13
C GLY A 274 9.73 -3.87 14.47
N MET A 275 10.36 -4.62 13.57
CA MET A 275 11.63 -4.33 12.87
C MET A 275 11.89 -2.83 12.63
N PRO A 276 13.07 -2.29 12.94
CA PRO A 276 13.43 -0.93 12.56
C PRO A 276 13.19 -0.67 11.06
N MET A 277 12.57 0.47 10.72
CA MET A 277 12.11 0.72 9.36
C MET A 277 13.27 0.90 8.37
N ASP A 278 14.41 1.39 8.84
CA ASP A 278 15.67 1.45 8.09
C ASP A 278 16.10 0.06 7.60
N ARG A 279 15.98 -0.99 8.42
CA ARG A 279 16.29 -2.36 7.97
C ARG A 279 15.38 -2.83 6.85
N VAL A 280 14.08 -2.58 6.95
CA VAL A 280 13.11 -2.95 5.91
C VAL A 280 13.40 -2.18 4.62
N VAL A 281 13.67 -0.88 4.71
CA VAL A 281 14.06 -0.02 3.58
C VAL A 281 15.35 -0.48 2.92
N GLU A 282 16.38 -0.83 3.69
CA GLU A 282 17.64 -1.30 3.13
C GLU A 282 17.47 -2.68 2.47
N SER A 283 16.61 -3.56 3.00
CA SER A 283 16.29 -4.84 2.34
C SER A 283 15.56 -4.65 1.01
N TRP A 284 14.68 -3.63 0.90
CA TRP A 284 14.03 -3.22 -0.34
C TRP A 284 15.05 -2.67 -1.35
N LYS A 285 15.87 -1.69 -0.94
CA LYS A 285 16.88 -1.06 -1.79
C LYS A 285 17.95 -2.04 -2.27
N ARG A 286 18.28 -3.06 -1.46
CA ARG A 286 19.27 -4.09 -1.79
C ARG A 286 19.01 -4.71 -3.15
N ALA A 287 17.75 -4.90 -3.52
CA ALA A 287 17.36 -5.46 -4.82
C ALA A 287 17.93 -4.68 -6.01
N PHE A 288 18.17 -3.37 -5.87
CA PHE A 288 18.70 -2.50 -6.91
C PHE A 288 20.22 -2.28 -6.84
N HIS A 289 20.92 -2.95 -5.92
CA HIS A 289 22.38 -2.95 -5.91
C HIS A 289 22.95 -3.86 -7.00
N PRO A 290 24.26 -3.76 -7.31
CA PRO A 290 24.92 -4.76 -8.14
C PRO A 290 24.74 -6.17 -7.56
N VAL A 291 24.62 -7.17 -8.44
CA VAL A 291 24.48 -8.60 -8.05
C VAL A 291 25.61 -9.04 -7.11
N SER A 292 26.83 -8.55 -7.34
CA SER A 292 28.00 -8.79 -6.47
C SER A 292 27.85 -8.29 -5.03
N ARG A 293 26.86 -7.43 -4.76
CA ARG A 293 26.51 -6.92 -3.43
C ARG A 293 25.14 -7.43 -2.95
N GLY A 294 24.63 -8.50 -3.57
CA GLY A 294 23.37 -9.14 -3.20
C GLY A 294 22.12 -8.49 -3.79
N GLY A 295 22.27 -7.68 -4.85
CA GLY A 295 21.13 -7.18 -5.62
C GLY A 295 20.66 -8.14 -6.70
N CYS A 296 19.61 -7.74 -7.41
CA CYS A 296 18.93 -8.52 -8.42
C CYS A 296 19.52 -8.27 -9.81
N TYR A 297 19.35 -9.22 -10.73
CA TYR A 297 19.60 -8.99 -12.15
C TYR A 297 18.63 -7.94 -12.69
N GLN A 298 19.13 -7.03 -13.53
CA GLN A 298 18.28 -6.07 -14.21
C GLN A 298 17.63 -6.75 -15.42
N LEU A 299 16.40 -6.35 -15.73
CA LEU A 299 15.75 -6.78 -16.97
C LEU A 299 16.56 -6.29 -18.17
N GLY A 300 16.97 -7.23 -19.03
CA GLY A 300 17.86 -6.99 -20.16
C GLY A 300 19.29 -7.52 -19.95
N ASP A 301 19.75 -7.70 -18.71
CA ASP A 301 21.06 -8.29 -18.42
C ASP A 301 21.04 -9.84 -18.51
N GLU A 302 19.85 -10.45 -18.38
CA GLU A 302 19.69 -11.91 -18.42
C GLU A 302 19.99 -12.50 -19.81
N GLU A 303 19.70 -11.77 -20.91
CA GLU A 303 19.98 -12.21 -22.29
C GLU A 303 21.49 -12.31 -22.59
N GLU A 304 22.36 -11.49 -21.98
CA GLU A 304 23.82 -11.61 -22.16
C GLU A 304 24.41 -12.78 -21.36
N SER A 305 23.76 -13.20 -20.27
CA SER A 305 24.25 -14.30 -19.43
C SER A 305 23.99 -15.69 -20.03
N GLU A 306 22.91 -15.87 -20.79
CA GLU A 306 22.67 -17.09 -21.57
C GLU A 306 23.49 -17.13 -22.87
N ALA A 307 23.78 -15.96 -23.47
CA ALA A 307 24.63 -15.86 -24.67
C ALA A 307 26.12 -16.16 -24.41
N LEU A 308 26.56 -16.12 -23.15
CA LEU A 308 27.94 -16.46 -22.73
C LEU A 308 28.11 -17.92 -22.27
N VAL A 309 27.06 -18.74 -22.36
CA VAL A 309 27.06 -20.17 -21.96
C VAL A 309 26.89 -21.10 -23.19
N ILE A 310 27.10 -20.60 -24.41
CA ILE A 310 27.17 -21.42 -25.65
C ILE A 310 28.61 -21.56 -26.13
#